data_AF-A0A370FJW5-F1
#
_entry.id   AF-A0A370FJW5-F1
#
_cell.length_a   1.000
_cell.length_b   1.000
_cell.length_c   1.000
_cell.angle_alpha   90.00
_cell.angle_beta   90.00
_cell.angle_gamma   90.00
#
_symmetry.space_group_name_H-M   'P 1'
#
loop_
_entity.id
_entity.type
_entity.pdbx_description
1 polymer ?
#
loop_
_entity_poly.entity_id
_entity_poly.type
_entity_poly.pdbx_seq_one_letter_code
_entity_poly.pdbx_strand_id
1 'polypeptide(L)'
;MIVCVCRRVSDREIVRHARAGMSFDEIQFELGVATQCGRCETCARDVVAQCSASHPVAALHSDIEPRAIQLATAITESKAWNSSQPSSAA
;
A
#
# COMPACT_ATOMS: atom_id res chain seq x y z
N MET A 1 -14.21 -14.13 12.31
CA MET A 1 -15.49 -14.65 11.78
C MET A 1 -15.25 -15.38 10.46
N ILE A 2 -15.95 -16.50 10.19
CA ILE A 2 -15.95 -17.08 8.82
C ILE A 2 -16.92 -16.30 7.96
N VAL A 3 -16.41 -15.69 6.88
CA VAL A 3 -17.19 -14.91 5.90
C VAL A 3 -17.65 -15.82 4.76
N CYS A 4 -16.78 -16.69 4.25
CA CYS A 4 -17.12 -17.64 3.18
C CYS A 4 -17.04 -19.07 3.67
N VAL A 5 -18.18 -19.72 3.88
CA VAL A 5 -18.22 -21.14 4.30
C VAL A 5 -17.70 -22.07 3.19
N CYS A 6 -18.10 -21.81 1.95
CA CYS A 6 -17.73 -22.56 0.75
C CYS A 6 -16.22 -22.77 0.59
N ARG A 7 -15.43 -21.71 0.81
CA ARG A 7 -13.98 -21.72 0.66
C ARG A 7 -13.22 -21.60 1.98
N ARG A 8 -13.94 -21.58 3.10
CA ARG A 8 -13.42 -21.41 4.47
C ARG A 8 -12.60 -20.13 4.66
N VAL A 9 -13.04 -19.03 4.06
CA VAL A 9 -12.36 -17.73 4.17
C VAL A 9 -12.87 -16.97 5.39
N SER A 10 -11.94 -16.52 6.23
CA SER A 10 -12.20 -15.69 7.41
C SER A 10 -12.13 -14.19 7.12
N ASP A 11 -12.78 -13.40 7.96
CA ASP A 11 -12.65 -11.94 8.02
C ASP A 11 -11.18 -11.50 8.10
N ARG A 12 -10.38 -12.16 8.95
CA ARG A 12 -8.97 -11.83 9.17
C ARG A 12 -8.15 -11.99 7.89
N GLU A 13 -8.44 -12.99 7.07
CA GLU A 13 -7.75 -13.19 5.78
C GLU A 13 -8.10 -12.08 4.79
N ILE A 14 -9.38 -11.72 4.69
CA ILE A 14 -9.86 -10.61 3.84
C ILE A 14 -9.22 -9.29 4.29
N VAL A 15 -9.25 -8.98 5.59
CA VAL A 15 -8.64 -7.76 6.17
C VAL A 15 -7.14 -7.70 5.89
N ARG A 16 -6.43 -8.84 6.02
CA ARG A 16 -4.99 -8.91 5.74
C ARG A 16 -4.69 -8.53 4.29
N HIS A 17 -5.49 -9.00 3.34
CA HIS A 17 -5.27 -8.71 1.92
C HIS A 17 -5.69 -7.29 1.55
N ALA A 18 -6.83 -6.82 2.06
CA ALA A 18 -7.28 -5.45 1.86
C ALA A 18 -6.25 -4.43 2.39
N ARG A 19 -5.66 -4.68 3.57
CA ARG A 19 -4.60 -3.83 4.14
C ARG A 19 -3.27 -3.89 3.37
N ALA A 20 -3.06 -4.94 2.56
CA ALA A 20 -1.94 -5.02 1.63
C ALA A 20 -2.20 -4.22 0.33
N GLY A 21 -3.33 -3.52 0.23
CA GLY A 21 -3.70 -2.71 -0.93
C GLY A 21 -4.41 -3.48 -2.04
N MET A 22 -4.77 -4.75 -1.82
CA MET A 22 -5.51 -5.53 -2.81
C MET A 22 -6.96 -5.07 -2.92
N SER A 23 -7.42 -4.94 -4.16
CA SER A 23 -8.82 -4.75 -4.53
C SER A 23 -9.66 -6.00 -4.23
N PHE A 24 -10.99 -5.86 -4.20
CA PHE A 24 -11.87 -7.01 -3.97
C PHE A 24 -11.71 -8.10 -5.02
N ASP A 25 -11.48 -7.75 -6.29
CA ASP A 25 -11.34 -8.73 -7.38
C ASP A 25 -10.05 -9.56 -7.23
N GLU A 26 -8.95 -8.94 -6.78
CA GLU A 26 -7.71 -9.63 -6.43
C GLU A 26 -7.90 -10.53 -5.22
N ILE A 27 -8.59 -10.06 -4.18
CA ILE A 27 -8.93 -10.86 -2.99
C ILE A 27 -9.80 -12.07 -3.36
N GLN A 28 -10.77 -11.87 -4.26
CA GLN A 28 -11.63 -12.92 -4.79
C GLN A 28 -10.84 -13.96 -5.58
N PHE A 29 -9.85 -13.54 -6.37
CA PHE A 29 -8.96 -14.44 -7.09
C PHE A 29 -8.07 -15.25 -6.13
N GLU A 30 -7.42 -14.60 -5.18
CA GLU A 30 -6.45 -15.23 -4.26
C GLU A 30 -7.12 -16.16 -3.23
N LEU A 31 -8.23 -15.73 -2.63
CA LEU A 31 -8.90 -16.49 -1.56
C LEU A 31 -10.05 -17.38 -2.08
N GLY A 32 -10.48 -17.17 -3.32
CA GLY A 32 -11.67 -17.80 -3.88
C GLY A 32 -12.99 -17.34 -3.22
N VAL A 33 -12.99 -16.30 -2.39
CA VAL A 33 -14.21 -15.78 -1.75
C VAL A 33 -15.26 -15.41 -2.81
N ALA A 34 -16.54 -15.66 -2.54
CA ALA A 34 -17.66 -15.46 -3.47
C ALA A 34 -17.66 -16.29 -4.78
N THR A 35 -16.67 -17.16 -5.03
CA THR A 35 -16.58 -17.93 -6.30
C THR A 35 -17.44 -19.19 -6.39
N GLN A 36 -18.18 -19.56 -5.34
CA GLN A 36 -19.07 -20.74 -5.34
C GLN A 36 -20.55 -20.33 -5.29
N CYS A 37 -21.14 -20.26 -4.09
CA CYS A 37 -22.56 -19.95 -3.97
C CYS A 37 -22.87 -18.44 -4.01
N GLY A 38 -21.85 -17.57 -4.01
CA GLY A 38 -21.97 -16.11 -4.05
C GLY A 38 -22.54 -15.43 -2.80
N ARG A 39 -23.20 -16.16 -1.89
CA ARG A 39 -23.95 -15.58 -0.75
C ARG A 39 -23.13 -14.73 0.22
N CYS A 40 -21.81 -14.91 0.25
CA CYS A 40 -20.92 -14.13 1.09
C CYS A 40 -20.45 -12.80 0.46
N GLU A 41 -20.76 -12.52 -0.81
CA GLU A 41 -20.14 -11.42 -1.56
C GLU A 41 -20.32 -10.06 -0.87
N THR A 42 -21.56 -9.67 -0.56
CA THR A 42 -21.85 -8.40 0.11
C THR A 42 -21.07 -8.28 1.42
N CYS A 43 -21.11 -9.31 2.27
CA CYS A 43 -20.38 -9.33 3.54
C CYS A 43 -18.87 -9.20 3.34
N ALA A 44 -18.29 -9.87 2.34
CA ALA A 44 -16.86 -9.77 2.03
C ALA A 44 -16.48 -8.37 1.53
N ARG A 45 -17.31 -7.75 0.67
CA ARG A 45 -17.12 -6.36 0.21
C ARG A 45 -17.18 -5.36 1.35
N ASP A 46 -18.11 -5.54 2.29
CA ASP A 46 -18.22 -4.67 3.47
C ASP A 46 -16.95 -4.73 4.33
N VAL A 47 -16.35 -5.91 4.51
CA VAL A 47 -15.09 -6.07 5.24
C VAL A 47 -13.94 -5.33 4.53
N VAL A 48 -13.87 -5.39 3.20
CA VAL A 48 -12.86 -4.64 2.43
C VAL A 48 -13.07 -3.12 2.57
N ALA A 49 -14.32 -2.64 2.47
CA ALA A 49 -14.65 -1.22 2.60
C ALA A 49 -14.35 -0.66 4.01
N GLN A 50 -14.51 -1.46 5.06
CA GLN A 50 -14.12 -1.06 6.42
C GLN A 50 -12.60 -0.89 6.56
N CYS A 51 -11.80 -1.59 5.75
CA CYS A 51 -10.34 -1.45 5.77
C CYS A 51 -9.89 -0.13 5.15
N SER A 52 -10.52 0.34 4.07
CA SER A 52 -10.16 1.61 3.42
C SER A 52 -10.52 2.84 4.28
N ALA A 53 -11.62 2.78 5.03
CA ALA A 53 -12.02 3.86 5.94
C ALA A 53 -11.09 4.07 7.14
N SER A 54 -10.23 3.09 7.47
CA SER A 54 -9.35 3.12 8.64
C SER A 54 -7.91 3.52 8.33
N HIS A 55 -7.60 3.97 7.10
CA HIS A 55 -6.32 4.61 6.79
C HIS A 55 -6.41 6.12 7.02
N PRO A 56 -5.77 6.68 8.07
CA PRO A 56 -5.35 8.07 7.97
C PRO A 56 -4.36 8.12 6.81
N VAL A 57 -4.80 8.68 5.68
CA VAL A 57 -3.89 9.09 4.61
C VAL A 57 -2.87 10.00 5.29
N ALA A 58 -1.62 9.54 5.41
CA ALA A 58 -0.52 10.43 5.75
C ALA A 58 -0.59 11.56 4.72
N ALA A 59 -0.87 12.77 5.20
CA ALA A 59 -1.16 13.93 4.38
C ALA A 59 0.00 14.23 3.43
N LEU A 60 -0.05 13.65 2.23
CA LEU A 60 0.65 14.14 1.07
C LEU A 60 -0.36 14.97 0.30
N HIS A 61 -0.67 16.16 0.83
CA HIS A 61 -1.07 17.25 -0.04
C HIS A 61 0.16 17.57 -0.88
N SER A 62 0.19 17.06 -2.11
CA SER A 62 1.05 17.63 -3.13
C SER A 62 0.47 19.01 -3.42
N ASP A 63 1.00 20.05 -2.78
CA ASP A 63 0.79 21.42 -3.19
C ASP A 63 1.27 21.54 -4.64
N ILE A 64 0.33 21.52 -5.59
CA ILE A 64 0.58 21.94 -6.96
C ILE A 64 0.62 23.46 -6.92
N GLU A 65 1.68 24.01 -6.35
CA GLU A 65 2.10 25.39 -6.54
C GLU A 65 3.13 25.36 -7.68
N PRO A 66 2.97 26.18 -8.74
CA PRO A 66 3.96 26.27 -9.81
C PRO A 66 5.21 26.99 -9.27
N ARG A 67 6.00 26.29 -8.46
CA ARG A 67 7.27 26.79 -7.96
C ARG A 67 8.24 26.79 -9.13
N ALA A 68 8.39 27.98 -9.73
CA ALA A 68 9.36 28.23 -10.78
C ALA A 68 10.71 27.61 -10.41
N ILE A 69 11.18 26.70 -11.25
CA ILE A 69 12.48 26.05 -11.13
C ILE A 69 13.53 27.16 -11.27
N GLN A 70 14.11 27.60 -10.15
CA GLN A 70 15.26 28.49 -10.21
C GLN A 70 16.48 27.67 -10.62
N LEU A 71 16.95 27.93 -11.84
CA LEU A 71 18.19 27.40 -12.38
C LEU A 71 19.35 27.86 -11.47
N ALA A 72 20.07 26.93 -10.84
CA ALA A 72 21.20 27.26 -9.98
C ALA A 72 22.28 27.99 -10.78
N THR A 73 22.63 29.20 -10.34
CA THR A 73 23.72 30.00 -10.90
C THR A 73 25.04 29.26 -10.64
N ALA A 74 25.65 28.78 -11.72
CA ALA A 74 27.05 28.36 -11.86
C ALA A 74 27.72 27.67 -10.65
N ILE A 75 27.78 26.32 -10.70
CA ILE A 75 28.73 25.53 -9.91
C ILE A 75 30.15 25.93 -10.37
N THR A 76 30.77 26.85 -9.65
CA THR A 76 32.18 27.16 -9.82
C THR A 76 32.90 26.64 -8.59
N GLU A 77 33.33 25.39 -8.67
CA GLU A 77 34.48 24.77 -7.99
C GLU A 77 34.22 23.28 -7.76
N SER A 78 34.71 22.46 -8.70
CA SER A 78 34.97 21.05 -8.47
C SER A 78 36.06 20.91 -7.40
N LYS A 79 35.70 20.63 -6.15
CA LYS A 79 36.63 20.16 -5.12
C LYS A 79 36.35 18.68 -4.82
N ALA A 80 37.16 17.87 -5.49
CA ALA A 80 37.66 16.54 -5.13
C ALA A 80 36.77 15.68 -4.21
N TRP A 81 36.21 14.63 -4.81
CA TRP A 81 35.68 13.46 -4.09
C TRP A 81 36.83 12.82 -3.30
N ASN A 82 36.92 13.09 -1.99
CA ASN A 82 37.79 12.33 -1.10
C ASN A 82 37.12 10.98 -0.80
N SER A 83 37.41 10.03 -1.67
CA SER A 83 37.22 8.61 -1.44
C SER A 83 38.16 8.11 -0.33
N SER A 84 37.62 7.24 0.53
CA SER A 84 38.27 6.26 1.42
C SER A 84 38.36 6.65 2.90
N GLN A 85 37.48 6.04 3.71
CA GLN A 85 37.87 5.54 5.04
C GLN A 85 37.41 4.08 5.16
N PRO A 86 38.32 3.12 5.45
CA PRO A 86 37.91 1.78 5.84
C PRO A 86 37.42 1.77 7.28
N SER A 87 36.33 1.05 7.54
CA SER A 87 35.82 0.76 8.88
C SER A 87 36.82 -0.12 9.64
N SER A 88 37.32 0.36 10.78
CA SER A 88 37.87 -0.50 11.83
C SER A 88 36.75 -0.87 12.81
N ALA A 89 36.53 -2.16 13.01
CA ALA A 89 35.73 -2.67 14.13
C ALA A 89 36.58 -3.69 14.92
N ALA A 90 36.62 -3.41 16.24
CA ALA A 90 37.05 -4.16 17.42
C ALA A 90 37.78 -5.50 17.28
#